data_AF-A0A970TCV1-F1
#
_entry.id   AF-A0A970TCV1-F1
#
_cell.length_a   1.000
_cell.length_b   1.000
_cell.length_c   1.000
_cell.angle_alpha   90.00
_cell.angle_beta   90.00
_cell.angle_gamma   90.00
#
_symmetry.space_group_name_H-M   'P 1'
#
loop_
_entity.id
_entity.type
_entity.pdbx_description
1 polymer ?
#
loop_
_entity_poly.entity_id
_entity_poly.type
_entity_poly.pdbx_seq_one_letter_code
_entity_poly.pdbx_strand_id
1 'polypeptide(L)'
;FMEDGSLVIRHADAREGHEYSEETVDVNVSADGHGGGDMRLVEDFVHAVRGEERSISSTEILDSVYGHLIAYAADDAMMQHRVVEIEDLG
;
A
#
# COMPACT_ATOMS: atom_id res chain seq x y z
N PHE A 1 -14.43 4.30 1.16
CA PHE A 1 -13.26 4.35 0.25
C PHE A 1 -13.08 3.09 -0.61
N MET A 2 -13.35 1.87 -0.11
CA MET A 2 -13.63 0.69 -0.97
C MET A 2 -14.93 -0.05 -0.57
N GLU A 3 -15.57 0.37 0.53
CA GLU A 3 -16.78 -0.27 1.07
C GLU A 3 -18.09 0.13 0.35
N ASP A 4 -18.08 1.23 -0.41
CA ASP A 4 -19.24 1.71 -1.19
C ASP A 4 -19.41 0.98 -2.52
N GLY A 5 -18.59 -0.04 -2.81
CA GLY A 5 -18.67 -0.83 -4.04
C GLY A 5 -18.44 -0.01 -5.32
N SER A 6 -17.86 1.19 -5.23
CA SER A 6 -17.64 2.09 -6.35
C SER A 6 -16.28 2.78 -6.29
N LEU A 7 -15.72 3.07 -7.47
CA LEU A 7 -14.47 3.79 -7.69
C LEU A 7 -14.79 5.09 -8.42
N VAL A 8 -14.32 6.22 -7.90
CA VAL A 8 -14.43 7.52 -8.60
C VAL A 8 -13.12 7.82 -9.32
N ILE A 9 -13.19 7.93 -10.64
CA ILE A 9 -12.09 8.32 -11.51
C ILE A 9 -12.22 9.82 -11.80
N ARG A 10 -11.19 10.59 -11.44
CA ARG A 10 -11.11 12.01 -11.76
C ARG A 10 -10.17 12.24 -12.93
N HIS A 11 -10.66 12.96 -13.93
CA HIS A 11 -9.87 13.41 -15.07
C HIS A 11 -9.63 14.91 -14.93
N ALA A 12 -8.37 15.34 -14.97
CA ALA A 12 -8.05 16.76 -14.93
C ALA A 12 -8.69 17.50 -16.10
N ASP A 13 -9.32 18.63 -15.82
CA ASP A 13 -9.99 19.46 -16.83
C ASP A 13 -9.45 20.87 -16.73
N ALA A 14 -8.76 21.32 -17.79
CA ALA A 14 -8.07 22.61 -17.80
C ALA A 14 -8.93 23.77 -18.34
N ARG A 15 -10.22 23.56 -18.61
CA ARG A 15 -11.13 24.63 -19.06
C ARG A 15 -11.40 25.61 -17.92
N GLU A 16 -11.51 26.89 -18.24
CA GLU A 16 -11.74 27.94 -17.24
C GLU A 16 -13.03 27.67 -16.45
N GLY A 17 -12.92 27.61 -15.12
CA GLY A 17 -14.02 27.26 -14.22
C GLY A 17 -14.25 25.76 -14.01
N HIS A 18 -13.45 24.90 -14.64
CA HIS A 18 -13.43 23.45 -14.43
C HIS A 18 -12.07 23.05 -13.84
N GLU A 19 -12.07 22.16 -12.85
CA GLU A 19 -10.84 21.63 -12.22
C GLU A 19 -10.65 20.15 -12.61
N TYR A 20 -11.74 19.38 -12.64
CA TYR A 20 -11.78 17.99 -13.09
C TYR A 20 -13.18 17.59 -13.54
N SER A 21 -13.28 16.48 -14.29
CA SER A 21 -14.52 15.72 -14.47
C SER A 21 -14.46 14.40 -13.71
N GLU A 22 -15.60 13.94 -13.21
CA GLU A 22 -15.69 12.67 -12.47
C GLU A 22 -16.47 11.62 -13.26
N GLU A 23 -16.00 10.38 -13.17
CA GLU A 23 -16.71 9.19 -13.59
C GLU A 23 -16.76 8.22 -12.41
N THR A 24 -17.97 7.77 -12.05
CA THR A 24 -18.15 6.74 -11.02
C THR A 24 -18.30 5.39 -11.70
N VAL A 25 -17.39 4.48 -11.38
CA VAL A 25 -17.42 3.09 -11.81
C VAL A 25 -17.96 2.24 -10.67
N ASP A 26 -19.10 1.59 -10.89
CA ASP A 26 -19.61 0.56 -9.98
C ASP A 26 -18.78 -0.72 -10.17
N VAL A 27 -18.08 -1.13 -9.12
CA VAL A 27 -17.23 -2.33 -9.11
C VAL A 27 -17.96 -3.57 -8.60
N ASN A 28 -19.24 -3.43 -8.22
CA ASN A 28 -20.12 -4.51 -7.76
C ASN A 28 -19.48 -5.42 -6.71
N VAL A 29 -18.78 -4.80 -5.75
CA VAL A 29 -18.15 -5.50 -4.62
C VAL A 29 -19.05 -5.27 -3.40
N SER A 30 -19.59 -6.34 -2.83
CA SER A 30 -20.23 -6.28 -1.51
C SER A 30 -19.16 -5.93 -0.46
N ALA A 31 -19.51 -5.16 0.57
CA ALA A 31 -18.67 -4.59 1.63
C ALA A 31 -17.80 -5.58 2.47
N ASP A 32 -17.06 -6.46 1.81
CA ASP A 32 -16.11 -7.45 2.32
C ASP A 32 -14.66 -6.91 2.18
N GLY A 33 -14.53 -5.58 2.15
CA GLY A 33 -13.28 -4.88 1.93
C GLY A 33 -12.35 -4.98 3.13
N HIS A 34 -11.08 -5.32 2.89
CA HIS A 34 -10.02 -5.40 3.90
C HIS A 34 -9.39 -4.03 4.23
N GLY A 35 -10.17 -2.93 4.13
CA GLY A 35 -9.67 -1.56 4.18
C GLY A 35 -9.22 -1.06 5.56
N GLY A 36 -9.49 -1.81 6.63
CA GLY A 36 -9.09 -1.45 7.98
C GLY A 36 -7.58 -1.48 8.23
N GLY A 37 -6.80 -2.13 7.35
CA GLY A 37 -5.34 -2.20 7.47
C GLY A 37 -4.66 -0.84 7.36
N ASP A 38 -4.96 -0.09 6.29
CA ASP A 38 -4.29 1.19 6.01
C ASP A 38 -4.54 2.23 7.10
N MET A 39 -5.76 2.29 7.63
CA MET A 39 -6.09 3.22 8.71
C MET A 39 -5.27 2.91 9.97
N ARG A 40 -5.08 1.62 10.29
CA ARG A 40 -4.23 1.20 11.42
C ARG A 40 -2.76 1.50 11.17
N LEU A 41 -2.26 1.36 9.93
CA LEU A 41 -0.89 1.74 9.59
C LEU A 41 -0.65 3.25 9.76
N VAL A 42 -1.62 4.07 9.35
CA VAL A 42 -1.55 5.54 9.53
C VAL A 42 -1.61 5.93 11.01
N GLU A 43 -2.50 5.29 11.77
CA GLU A 43 -2.60 5.48 13.22
C GLU A 43 -1.30 5.12 13.93
N ASP A 44 -0.72 3.94 13.62
CA ASP A 44 0.56 3.49 14.15
C ASP A 44 1.70 4.45 13.84
N PHE A 45 1.74 5.00 12.61
CA PHE A 45 2.72 6.01 12.23
C PHE A 45 2.59 7.28 13.07
N VAL A 46 1.37 7.77 13.29
CA VAL A 46 1.13 8.97 14.11
C VAL A 46 1.56 8.75 15.56
N HIS A 47 1.25 7.59 16.14
CA HIS A 47 1.71 7.22 17.49
C HIS A 47 3.25 7.20 17.58
N ALA A 48 3.92 6.60 16.59
CA ALA A 48 5.38 6.56 16.55
C ALA A 48 6.02 7.97 16.48
N VAL A 49 5.46 8.88 15.68
CA VAL A 49 5.94 10.29 15.58
C VAL A 49 5.75 11.04 16.90
N ARG A 50 4.73 10.71 17.69
CA ARG A 50 4.47 11.30 19.01
C ARG A 50 5.35 10.72 20.12
N GLY A 51 6.11 9.66 19.84
CA GLY A 51 6.90 8.94 20.84
C GLY A 51 6.06 8.03 21.74
N GLU A 52 4.88 7.63 21.29
CA GLU A 52 4.00 6.69 21.97
C GLU A 52 4.47 5.24 21.71
N GLU A 53 3.88 4.28 22.43
CA GLU A 53 4.22 2.86 22.27
C GLU A 53 3.89 2.39 20.84
N ARG A 54 4.87 1.77 20.18
CA ARG A 54 4.70 1.23 18.83
C ARG A 54 3.80 -0.01 18.89
N SER A 55 2.90 -0.12 17.93
CA SER A 55 2.14 -1.34 17.70
C SER A 55 3.06 -2.50 17.32
N ILE A 56 2.65 -3.72 17.69
CA ILE A 56 3.32 -4.96 17.30
C ILE A 56 3.43 -5.16 15.77
N SER A 57 2.62 -4.43 15.00
CA SER A 57 2.60 -4.50 13.54
C SER A 57 3.47 -3.41 12.89
N SER A 58 4.18 -2.61 13.70
CA SER A 58 5.08 -1.58 13.19
C SER A 58 6.25 -2.23 12.45
N THR A 59 6.56 -1.69 11.28
CA THR A 59 7.67 -2.15 10.43
C THR A 59 8.89 -1.29 10.72
N GLU A 60 10.03 -1.89 11.05
CA GLU A 60 11.29 -1.17 11.16
C GLU A 60 11.90 -0.91 9.77
N ILE A 61 12.92 -0.06 9.72
CA ILE A 61 13.58 0.26 8.44
C ILE A 61 14.20 -0.99 7.78
N LEU A 62 14.74 -1.92 8.58
CA LEU A 62 15.35 -3.15 8.05
C LEU A 62 14.31 -4.08 7.45
N ASP A 63 13.12 -4.20 8.06
CA ASP A 63 12.01 -4.96 7.49
C ASP A 63 11.62 -4.41 6.11
N SER A 64 11.62 -3.09 5.96
CA SER A 64 11.36 -2.44 4.68
C SER A 64 12.44 -2.76 3.64
N VAL A 65 13.73 -2.73 4.03
CA VAL A 65 14.84 -3.09 3.14
C VAL A 65 14.76 -4.56 2.72
N TYR A 66 14.50 -5.47 3.66
CA TYR A 66 14.29 -6.89 3.36
C TYR A 66 13.13 -7.10 2.39
N GLY A 67 12.02 -6.37 2.54
CA GLY A 67 10.90 -6.42 1.59
C GLY A 67 11.33 -6.12 0.15
N HIS A 68 12.19 -5.12 -0.06
CA HIS A 68 12.73 -4.80 -1.39
C HIS A 68 13.70 -5.87 -1.89
N LEU A 69 14.58 -6.38 -1.03
CA LEU A 69 15.52 -7.46 -1.39
C LEU A 69 14.79 -8.74 -1.79
N ILE A 70 13.71 -9.09 -1.08
CA ILE A 70 12.84 -10.22 -1.43
C ILE A 70 12.28 -10.05 -2.84
N ALA A 71 11.80 -8.86 -3.19
CA ALA A 71 11.26 -8.61 -4.52
C ALA A 71 12.31 -8.81 -5.63
N TYR A 72 13.53 -8.31 -5.44
CA TYR A 72 14.62 -8.52 -6.40
C TYR A 72 15.06 -9.99 -6.49
N ALA A 73 15.24 -10.65 -5.33
CA ALA A 73 15.63 -12.05 -5.28
C ALA A 73 14.57 -12.96 -5.92
N ALA A 74 13.28 -12.63 -5.77
CA ALA A 74 12.18 -13.36 -6.40
C ALA A 74 12.19 -13.22 -7.92
N ASP A 75 12.49 -12.04 -8.45
CA ASP A 75 12.63 -11.80 -9.89
C ASP A 75 13.81 -12.61 -10.47
N ASP A 76 14.97 -12.57 -9.80
CA ASP A 76 16.14 -13.36 -10.17
C ASP A 76 15.88 -14.88 -10.10
N ALA A 77 15.19 -15.33 -9.05
CA ALA A 77 14.82 -16.73 -8.87
C ALA A 77 13.87 -17.22 -9.98
N MET A 78 12.88 -16.40 -10.35
CA MET A 78 11.95 -16.69 -11.43
C MET A 78 12.69 -16.83 -12.77
N MET A 79 13.60 -15.91 -13.08
CA MET A 79 14.34 -15.89 -14.34
C MET A 79 15.35 -17.03 -14.47
N GLN A 80 15.95 -17.45 -13.36
CA GLN A 80 17.03 -18.44 -13.34
C GLN A 80 16.56 -19.84 -12.91
N HIS A 81 15.28 -19.99 -12.55
CA HIS A 81 14.68 -21.23 -12.04
C HIS A 81 15.49 -21.88 -10.90
N ARG A 82 15.95 -21.06 -9.96
CA ARG A 82 16.73 -21.52 -8.79
C ARG A 82 16.37 -20.75 -7.54
N VAL A 83 16.75 -21.30 -6.39
CA VAL A 83 16.72 -20.59 -5.11
C VAL A 83 17.80 -19.51 -5.11
N VAL A 84 17.43 -18.31 -4.66
CA VAL A 84 18.32 -17.16 -4.45
C VAL A 84 18.30 -16.83 -2.96
N GLU A 85 19.48 -16.88 -2.34
CA GLU A 85 19.65 -16.51 -0.94
C GLU A 85 19.58 -14.99 -0.79
N ILE A 86 18.97 -14.52 0.29
CA ILE A 86 18.93 -13.10 0.66
C ILE A 86 20.00 -12.88 1.73
N GLU A 87 20.81 -11.84 1.55
CA GLU A 87 21.86 -11.49 2.51
C GLU A 87 21.24 -11.06 3.83
N ASP A 88 21.78 -11.58 4.94
CA ASP A 88 21.46 -11.14 6.28
C ASP A 88 22.18 -9.81 6.57
N LEU A 89 21.40 -8.76 6.72
CA LEU A 89 21.86 -7.40 6.98
C LEU A 89 22.00 -7.10 8.48
N GLY A 90 21.63 -8.01 9.39
CA GLY A 90 21.79 -7.80 10.83
C GLY A 90 20.91 -8.67 11.74
#